data_AF-A0AAV5Q0E5-F1
#
_entry.id   AF-A0AAV5Q0E5-F1
#
_cell.length_a   1.000
_cell.length_b   1.000
_cell.length_c   1.000
_cell.angle_alpha   90.00
_cell.angle_beta   90.00
_cell.angle_gamma   90.00
#
_symmetry.space_group_name_H-M   'P 1'
#
loop_
_entity.id
_entity.type
_entity.pdbx_description
1 polymer ?
#
loop_
_entity_poly.entity_id
_entity_poly.type
_entity_poly.pdbx_seq_one_letter_code
_entity_poly.pdbx_strand_id
1 'polypeptide(L)'
;MNSQSGVQNPANVNILIRLIIVTMLPIILNICVLIIVFPFSCFAGPLFSLCCKSVPAVIAAMAHMSGVFNHLIIFEAIWILEGYNFSRALILLIASTFITRVLFQFIKLALLSREFKEDNSNRAWWSGSWFGLGKYILTQPPREFIVKITEMSLFTADFIIGHLIMFTLTPLFIIPRIDHWHSCLIMWINPKRSLRGPIRSISIEKSRKKKATRYALLYLIMILFFTIIFIVPIISAIFFKDFVSNEVVESSWGLIQPSHQDNNDTGARAPRTIITAKPSEMNFSTFWI
;
A
#
# COMPACT_ATOMS: atom_id res chain seq x y z
N MET A 1 -19.72 18.77 -3.56
CA MET A 1 -20.42 18.24 -4.75
C MET A 1 -19.96 16.81 -4.99
N ASN A 2 -20.84 15.94 -5.49
CA ASN A 2 -20.52 14.54 -5.75
C ASN A 2 -19.64 14.40 -7.02
N SER A 3 -18.90 13.30 -7.13
CA SER A 3 -17.98 13.04 -8.25
C SER A 3 -18.67 12.46 -9.49
N GLN A 4 -19.97 12.73 -9.68
CA GLN A 4 -20.77 12.19 -10.78
C GLN A 4 -21.26 13.31 -11.70
N SER A 5 -20.83 13.27 -12.96
CA SER A 5 -21.36 14.14 -14.01
C SER A 5 -22.76 13.69 -14.43
N GLY A 6 -23.60 14.62 -14.89
CA GLY A 6 -24.89 14.30 -15.50
C GLY A 6 -26.05 13.96 -14.55
N VAL A 7 -25.81 13.97 -13.23
CA VAL A 7 -26.86 13.73 -12.24
C VAL A 7 -27.69 14.99 -12.00
N GLN A 8 -29.01 14.87 -12.11
CA GLN A 8 -29.95 15.92 -11.72
C GLN A 8 -30.09 15.94 -10.19
N ASN A 9 -29.88 17.10 -9.54
CA ASN A 9 -29.89 17.27 -8.08
C ASN A 9 -28.92 16.33 -7.33
N PRO A 10 -27.60 16.49 -7.52
CA PRO A 10 -26.63 15.62 -6.87
C PRO A 10 -26.68 15.73 -5.34
N ALA A 11 -26.64 14.59 -4.66
CA ALA A 11 -26.51 14.55 -3.20
C ALA A 11 -25.21 15.23 -2.75
N ASN A 12 -25.27 15.98 -1.65
CA ASN A 12 -24.09 16.59 -1.06
C ASN A 12 -23.23 15.52 -0.38
N VAL A 13 -21.97 15.41 -0.80
CA VAL A 13 -20.97 14.50 -0.23
C VAL A 13 -19.73 15.26 0.22
N ASN A 14 -19.11 14.76 1.29
CA ASN A 14 -17.98 15.37 1.97
C ASN A 14 -16.65 14.72 1.55
N ILE A 15 -16.21 15.01 0.32
CA ILE A 15 -15.01 14.42 -0.28
C ILE A 15 -13.74 14.71 0.53
N LEU A 16 -13.59 15.94 1.05
CA LEU A 16 -12.41 16.33 1.82
C LEU A 16 -12.28 15.53 3.12
N ILE A 17 -13.39 15.33 3.83
CA ILE A 17 -13.41 14.56 5.08
C ILE A 17 -13.05 13.10 4.78
N ARG A 18 -13.64 12.52 3.73
CA ARG A 18 -13.30 11.15 3.28
C ARG A 18 -11.82 11.01 2.98
N LEU A 19 -11.25 11.94 2.22
CA LEU A 19 -9.83 11.94 1.88
C LEU A 19 -8.95 12.02 3.12
N ILE A 20 -9.27 12.91 4.07
CA ILE A 20 -8.53 13.03 5.34
C ILE A 20 -8.61 11.74 6.15
N ILE A 21 -9.80 11.15 6.29
CA ILE A 21 -10.00 9.89 7.03
C ILE A 21 -9.16 8.78 6.40
N VAL A 22 -9.29 8.54 5.11
CA VAL A 22 -8.57 7.47 4.40
C VAL A 22 -7.05 7.66 4.48
N THR A 23 -6.58 8.91 4.47
CA THR A 23 -5.15 9.23 4.55
C THR A 23 -4.60 9.05 5.97
N MET A 24 -5.32 9.53 6.99
CA MET A 24 -4.83 9.57 8.38
C MET A 24 -5.08 8.27 9.13
N LEU A 25 -6.17 7.55 8.85
CA LEU A 25 -6.54 6.34 9.57
C LEU A 25 -5.46 5.24 9.57
N PRO A 26 -4.79 4.89 8.45
CA PRO A 26 -3.71 3.89 8.51
C PRO A 26 -2.54 4.34 9.38
N ILE A 27 -2.24 5.65 9.43
CA ILE A 27 -1.20 6.22 10.29
C ILE A 27 -1.60 6.11 11.77
N ILE A 28 -2.85 6.46 12.08
CA ILE A 28 -3.41 6.36 13.44
C ILE A 28 -3.40 4.91 13.92
N LEU A 29 -3.78 3.95 13.09
CA LEU A 29 -3.74 2.54 13.46
C LEU A 29 -2.30 2.06 13.72
N ASN A 30 -1.32 2.51 12.93
CA ASN A 30 0.09 2.23 13.18
C ASN A 30 0.58 2.84 14.51
N ILE A 31 0.14 4.06 14.83
CA ILE A 31 0.38 4.72 16.12
C ILE A 31 -0.19 3.86 17.27
N CYS A 32 -1.43 3.40 17.15
CA CYS A 32 -2.06 2.54 18.16
C CYS A 32 -1.28 1.24 18.39
N VAL A 33 -0.85 0.58 17.32
CA VAL A 33 -0.01 -0.62 17.42
C VAL A 33 1.28 -0.31 18.17
N LEU A 34 1.98 0.76 17.81
CA LEU A 34 3.25 1.13 18.43
C LEU A 34 3.11 1.51 19.91
N ILE A 35 2.01 2.17 20.28
CA ILE A 35 1.69 2.48 21.69
C ILE A 35 1.51 1.19 22.51
N ILE A 36 0.98 0.12 21.91
CA ILE A 36 0.83 -1.18 22.58
C ILE A 36 2.15 -1.94 22.62
N VAL A 37 2.90 -1.94 21.51
CA VAL A 37 4.15 -2.68 21.36
C VAL A 37 5.27 -2.10 22.20
N PHE A 38 5.34 -0.78 22.37
CA PHE A 38 6.44 -0.13 23.08
C PHE A 38 6.54 -0.53 24.57
N PRO A 39 5.49 -0.45 25.40
CA PRO A 39 5.52 -0.96 26.77
C PRO A 39 5.85 -2.45 26.79
N PHE A 40 5.24 -3.24 25.90
CA PHE A 40 5.52 -4.67 25.81
C PHE A 40 7.02 -4.94 25.56
N SER A 41 7.64 -4.21 24.64
CA SER A 41 9.09 -4.29 24.38
C SER A 41 9.93 -3.94 25.62
N CYS A 42 9.57 -2.88 26.35
CA CYS A 42 10.27 -2.45 27.55
C CYS A 42 10.25 -3.49 28.68
N PHE A 43 9.16 -4.24 28.85
CA PHE A 43 9.03 -5.27 29.89
C PHE A 43 9.48 -6.66 29.43
N ALA A 44 9.00 -7.09 28.27
CA ALA A 44 9.25 -8.42 27.73
C ALA A 44 10.68 -8.56 27.18
N GLY A 45 11.23 -7.48 26.61
CA GLY A 45 12.55 -7.48 25.99
C GLY A 45 13.68 -7.89 26.96
N PRO A 46 13.82 -7.23 28.13
CA PRO A 46 14.79 -7.65 29.15
C PRO A 46 14.52 -9.06 29.69
N LEU A 47 13.25 -9.41 29.90
CA LEU A 47 12.85 -10.71 30.47
C LEU A 47 13.20 -11.88 29.54
N PHE A 48 12.92 -11.74 28.24
CA PHE A 48 13.19 -12.78 27.24
C PHE A 48 14.60 -12.73 26.66
N SER A 49 15.37 -11.66 26.90
CA SER A 49 16.78 -11.57 26.48
C SER A 49 17.65 -12.72 27.00
N LEU A 50 17.22 -13.34 28.11
CA LEU A 50 17.89 -14.48 28.75
C LEU A 50 17.64 -15.82 28.03
N CYS A 51 16.50 -15.99 27.36
CA CYS A 51 16.11 -17.29 26.79
C CYS A 51 15.87 -17.28 25.27
N CYS A 52 15.52 -16.15 24.65
CA CYS A 52 15.10 -16.09 23.26
C CYS A 52 15.68 -14.86 22.54
N LYS A 53 16.84 -15.05 21.88
CA LYS A 53 17.55 -13.98 21.16
C LYS A 53 16.79 -13.38 19.97
N SER A 54 15.75 -14.05 19.47
CA SER A 54 14.96 -13.62 18.32
C SER A 54 13.71 -12.81 18.67
N VAL A 55 13.40 -12.60 19.95
CA VAL A 55 12.17 -11.89 20.37
C VAL A 55 12.06 -10.48 19.78
N PRO A 56 13.11 -9.63 19.79
CA PRO A 56 13.04 -8.30 19.18
C PRO A 56 12.69 -8.34 17.69
N ALA A 57 13.24 -9.33 16.96
CA ALA A 57 12.95 -9.50 15.54
C ALA A 57 11.51 -9.96 15.29
N VAL A 58 10.95 -10.81 16.16
CA VAL A 58 9.56 -11.26 16.06
C VAL A 58 8.60 -10.10 16.36
N ILE A 59 8.86 -9.31 17.41
CA ILE A 59 8.05 -8.13 17.76
C ILE A 59 8.05 -7.13 16.59
N ALA A 60 9.23 -6.84 16.02
CA ALA A 60 9.35 -5.98 14.85
C ALA A 60 8.53 -6.52 13.68
N ALA A 61 8.68 -7.81 13.34
CA ALA A 61 7.93 -8.43 12.26
C ALA A 61 6.41 -8.35 12.48
N MET A 62 5.93 -8.60 13.70
CA MET A 62 4.49 -8.48 14.03
C MET A 62 3.98 -7.04 13.88
N ALA A 63 4.73 -6.05 14.36
CA ALA A 63 4.38 -4.65 14.20
C ALA A 63 4.29 -4.28 12.71
N HIS A 64 5.33 -4.58 11.93
CA HIS A 64 5.34 -4.30 10.49
C HIS A 64 4.21 -5.01 9.73
N MET A 65 3.94 -6.28 10.03
CA MET A 65 2.84 -7.03 9.42
C MET A 65 1.47 -6.44 9.77
N SER A 66 1.28 -5.97 11.01
CA SER A 66 0.04 -5.28 11.37
C SER A 66 -0.17 -3.98 10.56
N GLY A 67 0.92 -3.27 10.25
CA GLY A 67 0.88 -2.11 9.34
C GLY A 67 0.39 -2.47 7.94
N VAL A 68 0.80 -3.63 7.42
CA VAL A 68 0.30 -4.17 6.15
C VAL A 68 -1.21 -4.43 6.26
N PHE A 69 -1.65 -5.17 7.28
CA PHE A 69 -3.08 -5.46 7.47
C PHE A 69 -3.94 -4.19 7.61
N ASN A 70 -3.46 -3.19 8.36
CA ASN A 70 -4.15 -1.90 8.49
C ASN A 70 -4.39 -1.27 7.11
N HIS A 71 -3.37 -1.19 6.25
CA HIS A 71 -3.53 -0.62 4.91
C HIS A 71 -4.47 -1.45 4.02
N LEU A 72 -4.48 -2.79 4.16
CA LEU A 72 -5.39 -3.66 3.43
C LEU A 72 -6.86 -3.43 3.86
N ILE A 73 -7.11 -3.26 5.16
CA ILE A 73 -8.45 -2.91 5.67
C ILE A 73 -8.90 -1.54 5.14
N ILE A 74 -8.00 -0.56 5.10
CA ILE A 74 -8.29 0.76 4.54
C ILE A 74 -8.57 0.69 3.03
N PHE A 75 -7.85 -0.17 2.31
CA PHE A 75 -8.15 -0.44 0.91
C PHE A 75 -9.60 -0.93 0.73
N GLU A 76 -10.07 -1.90 1.51
CA GLU A 76 -11.47 -2.35 1.49
C GLU A 76 -12.45 -1.22 1.85
N ALA A 77 -12.12 -0.41 2.88
CA ALA A 77 -12.94 0.72 3.28
C ALA A 77 -13.08 1.77 2.16
N ILE A 78 -12.04 2.01 1.36
CA ILE A 78 -12.09 2.92 0.21
C ILE A 78 -13.14 2.46 -0.81
N TRP A 79 -13.23 1.15 -1.08
CA TRP A 79 -14.25 0.62 -1.99
C TRP A 79 -15.66 0.89 -1.50
N ILE A 80 -15.90 0.69 -0.19
CA ILE A 80 -17.20 0.96 0.44
C ILE A 80 -17.52 2.46 0.35
N LEU A 81 -16.56 3.32 0.72
CA LEU A 81 -16.72 4.78 0.71
C LEU A 81 -16.98 5.35 -0.70
N GLU A 82 -16.46 4.71 -1.74
CA GLU A 82 -16.67 5.10 -3.15
C GLU A 82 -17.87 4.42 -3.83
N GLY A 83 -18.68 3.70 -3.05
CA GLY A 83 -19.89 3.04 -3.55
C GLY A 83 -19.58 1.92 -4.55
N TYR A 84 -18.50 1.17 -4.28
CA TYR A 84 -17.99 0.05 -5.08
C TYR A 84 -17.60 0.39 -6.52
N ASN A 85 -17.28 1.66 -6.80
CA ASN A 85 -16.76 2.05 -8.11
C ASN A 85 -15.23 2.00 -8.14
N PHE A 86 -14.69 1.10 -8.96
CA PHE A 86 -13.25 0.88 -9.09
C PHE A 86 -12.47 2.16 -9.46
N SER A 87 -12.93 2.91 -10.48
CA SER A 87 -12.20 4.08 -10.95
C SER A 87 -12.08 5.17 -9.88
N ARG A 88 -13.15 5.42 -9.13
CA ARG A 88 -13.13 6.39 -8.03
C ARG A 88 -12.31 5.90 -6.84
N ALA A 89 -12.45 4.62 -6.47
CA ALA A 89 -11.64 3.99 -5.42
C ALA A 89 -10.14 4.10 -5.73
N LEU A 90 -9.75 3.86 -6.99
CA LEU A 90 -8.38 3.99 -7.46
C LEU A 90 -7.87 5.43 -7.35
N ILE A 91 -8.66 6.42 -7.77
CA ILE A 91 -8.29 7.84 -7.65
C ILE A 91 -8.10 8.25 -6.19
N LEU A 92 -9.02 7.84 -5.30
CA LEU A 92 -8.93 8.13 -3.87
C LEU A 92 -7.69 7.47 -3.24
N LEU A 93 -7.39 6.22 -3.59
CA LEU A 93 -6.21 5.49 -3.14
C LEU A 93 -4.91 6.18 -3.61
N ILE A 94 -4.85 6.61 -4.87
CA ILE A 94 -3.68 7.32 -5.41
C ILE A 94 -3.50 8.66 -4.69
N ALA A 95 -4.58 9.44 -4.55
CA ALA A 95 -4.56 10.74 -3.90
C ALA A 95 -4.10 10.63 -2.43
N SER A 96 -4.68 9.70 -1.66
CA SER A 96 -4.30 9.48 -0.26
C SER A 96 -2.84 9.03 -0.14
N THR A 97 -2.36 8.17 -1.04
CA THR A 97 -0.96 7.73 -1.07
C THR A 97 0.01 8.90 -1.29
N PHE A 98 -0.28 9.79 -2.24
CA PHE A 98 0.56 10.96 -2.49
C PHE A 98 0.57 11.94 -1.31
N ILE A 99 -0.59 12.17 -0.68
CA ILE A 99 -0.66 13.04 0.52
C ILE A 99 0.14 12.43 1.67
N THR A 100 0.00 11.14 1.92
CA THR A 100 0.78 10.43 2.95
C THR A 100 2.28 10.51 2.67
N ARG A 101 2.72 10.40 1.40
CA ARG A 101 4.13 10.57 1.03
C ARG A 101 4.65 11.97 1.34
N VAL A 102 3.87 13.01 1.03
CA VAL A 102 4.23 14.41 1.35
C VAL A 102 4.31 14.60 2.87
N LEU A 103 3.34 14.08 3.61
CA LEU A 103 3.31 14.14 5.08
C LEU A 103 4.57 13.51 5.68
N PHE A 104 4.92 12.28 5.29
CA PHE A 104 6.12 11.62 5.80
C PHE A 104 7.41 12.29 5.35
N GLN A 105 7.44 12.85 4.15
CA GLN A 105 8.60 13.63 3.71
C GLN A 105 8.79 14.88 4.59
N PHE A 106 7.70 15.58 4.90
CA PHE A 106 7.73 16.71 5.83
C PHE A 106 8.17 16.29 7.23
N ILE A 107 7.60 15.22 7.80
CA ILE A 107 7.97 14.68 9.11
C ILE A 107 9.46 14.33 9.16
N LYS A 108 9.98 13.64 8.14
CA LYS A 108 11.39 13.27 8.07
C LYS A 108 12.31 14.49 8.03
N LEU A 109 11.92 15.55 7.32
CA LEU A 109 12.73 16.77 7.21
C LEU A 109 12.66 17.64 8.47
N ALA A 110 11.48 17.75 9.09
CA ALA A 110 11.25 18.63 10.24
C ALA A 110 11.66 18.00 11.57
N LEU A 111 11.45 16.68 11.75
CA LEU A 111 11.55 16.01 13.05
C LEU A 111 12.66 14.95 13.15
N LEU A 112 13.21 14.47 12.03
CA LEU A 112 14.29 13.47 12.03
C LEU A 112 15.63 14.09 11.64
N SER A 113 16.36 14.59 12.64
CA SER A 113 17.78 14.92 12.53
C SER A 113 18.65 13.66 12.46
N ARG A 114 19.81 13.76 11.78
CA ARG A 114 20.87 12.74 11.78
C ARG A 114 21.77 12.93 13.01
N GLU A 115 21.30 12.49 14.17
CA GLU A 115 22.04 12.63 15.44
C GLU A 115 22.96 11.44 15.76
N PHE A 116 22.52 10.21 15.44
CA PHE A 116 23.30 9.00 15.70
C PHE A 116 23.73 8.33 14.40
N LYS A 117 25.01 7.96 14.33
CA LYS A 117 25.56 7.10 13.26
C LYS A 117 25.21 5.63 13.45
N GLU A 118 24.95 5.23 14.70
CA GLU A 118 24.71 3.85 15.08
C GLU A 118 23.22 3.57 15.31
N ASP A 119 22.79 2.36 14.98
CA ASP A 119 21.39 1.90 15.01
C ASP A 119 20.91 1.50 16.42
N ASN A 120 21.45 2.14 17.46
CA ASN A 120 21.23 1.75 18.85
C ASN A 120 19.80 2.04 19.31
N SER A 121 19.22 3.17 18.93
CA SER A 121 17.83 3.55 19.26
C SER A 121 16.81 2.59 18.63
N ASN A 122 17.02 2.17 17.38
CA ASN A 122 16.16 1.19 16.71
C ASN A 122 16.20 -0.18 17.41
N ARG A 123 17.40 -0.68 17.75
CA ARG A 123 17.53 -1.95 18.47
C ARG A 123 16.93 -1.86 19.87
N ALA A 124 17.10 -0.74 20.56
CA ALA A 124 16.50 -0.48 21.87
C ALA A 124 14.96 -0.47 21.79
N TRP A 125 14.38 0.07 20.71
CA TRP A 125 12.93 0.07 20.50
C TRP A 125 12.31 -1.32 20.54
N TRP A 126 12.94 -2.30 19.88
CA TRP A 126 12.41 -3.67 19.79
C TRP A 126 12.84 -4.59 20.93
N SER A 127 13.96 -4.26 21.59
CA SER A 127 14.52 -5.07 22.68
C SER A 127 14.22 -4.54 24.09
N GLY A 128 13.67 -3.33 24.21
CA GLY A 128 13.47 -2.64 25.48
C GLY A 128 14.76 -2.20 26.19
N SER A 129 15.94 -2.48 25.63
CA SER A 129 17.23 -2.19 26.25
C SER A 129 17.64 -0.72 26.04
N TRP A 130 16.92 0.18 26.69
CA TRP A 130 17.15 1.63 26.59
C TRP A 130 18.33 2.13 27.44
N PHE A 131 18.74 1.36 28.44
CA PHE A 131 19.81 1.76 29.39
C PHE A 131 21.18 1.96 28.74
N GLY A 132 21.45 1.33 27.59
CA GLY A 132 22.70 1.49 26.85
C GLY A 132 22.88 2.87 26.19
N LEU A 133 21.84 3.72 26.15
CA LEU A 133 21.86 5.04 25.51
C LEU A 133 22.28 6.18 26.46
N GLY A 134 22.49 5.89 27.75
CA GLY A 134 22.97 6.86 28.74
C GLY A 134 22.10 8.13 28.83
N LYS A 135 22.69 9.30 28.60
CA LYS A 135 22.00 10.61 28.69
C LYS A 135 20.88 10.80 27.68
N TYR A 136 20.87 10.00 26.61
CA TYR A 136 19.90 10.10 25.53
C TYR A 136 18.63 9.27 25.78
N ILE A 137 18.54 8.56 26.91
CA ILE A 137 17.41 7.69 27.24
C ILE A 137 16.04 8.41 27.24
N LEU A 138 16.02 9.71 27.54
CA LEU A 138 14.78 10.49 27.60
C LEU A 138 14.38 11.07 26.23
N THR A 139 15.35 11.48 25.42
CA THR A 139 15.09 12.14 24.13
C THR A 139 14.89 11.16 22.98
N GLN A 140 15.47 9.95 23.08
CA GLN A 140 15.43 8.98 21.99
C GLN A 140 14.09 8.26 21.82
N PRO A 141 13.35 7.84 22.86
CA PRO A 141 12.10 7.11 22.66
C PRO A 141 11.03 7.92 21.88
N PRO A 142 10.75 9.21 22.17
CA PRO A 142 9.79 9.99 21.40
C PRO A 142 10.21 10.17 19.92
N ARG A 143 11.50 10.39 19.68
CA ARG A 143 12.05 10.50 18.33
C ARG A 143 11.93 9.18 17.56
N GLU A 144 12.27 8.08 18.22
CA GLU A 144 12.21 6.74 17.64
C GLU A 144 10.77 6.30 17.38
N PHE A 145 9.80 6.72 18.21
CA PHE A 145 8.39 6.51 17.94
C PHE A 145 7.95 7.12 16.59
N ILE A 146 8.35 8.35 16.30
CA ILE A 146 8.08 9.02 15.02
C ILE A 146 8.73 8.28 13.85
N VAL A 147 9.97 7.81 14.05
CA VAL A 147 10.69 6.99 13.06
C VAL A 147 9.91 5.71 12.77
N LYS A 148 9.42 5.03 13.81
CA LYS A 148 8.72 3.74 13.70
C LYS A 148 7.36 3.85 13.02
N ILE A 149 6.62 4.94 13.25
CA ILE A 149 5.38 5.24 12.51
C ILE A 149 5.69 5.34 11.00
N THR A 150 6.76 6.06 10.65
CA THR A 150 7.19 6.26 9.26
C THR A 150 7.70 4.94 8.66
N GLU A 151 8.51 4.20 9.41
CA GLU A 151 9.10 2.91 9.01
C GLU A 151 8.03 1.85 8.73
N MET A 152 7.01 1.73 9.58
CA MET A 152 5.89 0.81 9.35
C MET A 152 5.12 1.14 8.07
N SER A 153 4.92 2.43 7.79
CA SER A 153 4.18 2.88 6.62
C SER A 153 4.99 2.68 5.33
N LEU A 154 6.30 2.97 5.36
CA LEU A 154 7.23 2.70 4.26
C LEU A 154 7.39 1.20 4.01
N PHE A 155 7.52 0.40 5.07
CA PHE A 155 7.56 -1.06 4.96
C PHE A 155 6.30 -1.60 4.27
N THR A 156 5.13 -1.06 4.62
CA THR A 156 3.87 -1.48 4.00
C THR A 156 3.85 -1.14 2.50
N ALA A 157 4.31 0.05 2.12
CA ALA A 157 4.41 0.45 0.72
C ALA A 157 5.36 -0.48 -0.06
N ASP A 158 6.55 -0.73 0.47
CA ASP A 158 7.55 -1.61 -0.14
C ASP A 158 7.04 -3.07 -0.22
N PHE A 159 6.32 -3.52 0.81
CA PHE A 159 5.70 -4.84 0.82
C PHE A 159 4.68 -4.97 -0.30
N ILE A 160 3.74 -4.03 -0.43
CA ILE A 160 2.69 -4.09 -1.46
C ILE A 160 3.30 -3.95 -2.86
N ILE A 161 4.15 -2.94 -3.08
CA ILE A 161 4.77 -2.68 -4.39
C ILE A 161 5.68 -3.84 -4.80
N GLY A 162 6.49 -4.36 -3.87
CA GLY A 162 7.38 -5.49 -4.12
C GLY A 162 6.60 -6.72 -4.57
N HIS A 163 5.48 -7.04 -3.90
CA HIS A 163 4.62 -8.15 -4.31
C HIS A 163 3.94 -7.88 -5.65
N LEU A 164 3.45 -6.67 -5.90
CA LEU A 164 2.85 -6.29 -7.19
C LEU A 164 3.86 -6.48 -8.35
N ILE A 165 5.10 -6.02 -8.18
CA ILE A 165 6.18 -6.22 -9.17
C ILE A 165 6.44 -7.72 -9.36
N MET A 166 6.49 -8.50 -8.29
CA MET A 166 6.69 -9.94 -8.41
C MET A 166 5.51 -10.63 -9.12
N PHE A 167 4.28 -10.13 -8.98
CA PHE A 167 3.09 -10.67 -9.66
C PHE A 167 3.08 -10.31 -11.16
N THR A 168 3.53 -9.12 -11.53
CA THR A 168 3.64 -8.74 -12.95
C THR A 168 4.76 -9.47 -13.67
N LEU A 169 5.82 -9.86 -12.96
CA LEU A 169 6.92 -10.67 -13.50
C LEU A 169 6.59 -12.17 -13.56
N THR A 170 5.58 -12.66 -12.83
CA THR A 170 5.23 -14.10 -12.81
C THR A 170 5.02 -14.72 -14.18
N PRO A 171 4.31 -14.09 -15.14
CA PRO A 171 4.08 -14.67 -16.45
C PRO A 171 5.39 -14.94 -17.20
N LEU A 172 6.42 -14.11 -17.00
CA LEU A 172 7.73 -14.30 -17.63
C LEU A 172 8.43 -15.56 -17.12
N PHE A 173 8.16 -16.00 -15.89
CA PHE A 173 8.73 -17.23 -15.33
C PHE A 173 8.18 -18.51 -15.96
N ILE A 174 7.07 -18.44 -16.71
CA ILE A 174 6.51 -19.58 -17.45
C ILE A 174 7.35 -19.89 -18.70
N ILE A 175 8.10 -18.90 -19.21
CA ILE A 175 8.93 -19.06 -20.40
C ILE A 175 10.12 -19.98 -20.07
N PRO A 176 10.32 -21.09 -20.81
CA PRO A 176 11.43 -21.99 -20.56
C PRO A 176 12.77 -21.27 -20.78
N ARG A 177 13.74 -21.54 -19.90
CA ARG A 177 15.10 -20.96 -19.92
C ARG A 177 15.15 -19.44 -19.72
N ILE A 178 14.11 -18.83 -19.15
CA ILE A 178 14.10 -17.38 -18.86
C ILE A 178 15.24 -16.95 -17.92
N ASP A 179 15.65 -17.83 -17.00
CA ASP A 179 16.78 -17.63 -16.09
C ASP A 179 18.10 -17.43 -16.83
N HIS A 180 18.31 -18.19 -17.91
CA HIS A 180 19.46 -18.04 -18.81
C HIS A 180 19.41 -16.70 -19.55
N TRP A 181 18.28 -16.38 -20.17
CA TRP A 181 18.09 -15.10 -20.88
C TRP A 181 18.28 -13.89 -19.97
N HIS A 182 17.68 -13.92 -18.77
CA HIS A 182 17.80 -12.86 -17.77
C HIS A 182 19.25 -12.66 -17.32
N SER A 183 19.98 -13.76 -17.07
CA SER A 183 21.39 -13.69 -16.69
C SER A 183 22.27 -13.16 -17.83
N CYS A 184 21.99 -13.55 -19.08
CA CYS A 184 22.67 -13.02 -20.26
C CYS A 184 22.44 -11.51 -20.45
N LEU A 185 21.21 -11.03 -20.22
CA LEU A 185 20.86 -9.61 -20.30
C LEU A 185 21.60 -8.79 -19.24
N ILE A 186 21.56 -9.20 -17.96
CA ILE A 186 22.21 -8.46 -16.86
C ILE A 186 23.75 -8.45 -17.03
N MET A 187 24.32 -9.57 -17.46
CA MET A 187 25.78 -9.70 -17.60
C MET A 187 26.30 -9.23 -18.96
N TRP A 188 25.42 -8.77 -19.87
CA TRP A 188 25.77 -8.41 -21.26
C TRP A 188 26.49 -9.55 -22.02
N ILE A 189 26.13 -10.81 -21.75
CA ILE A 189 26.74 -12.00 -22.36
C ILE A 189 25.88 -12.49 -23.52
N ASN A 190 26.51 -12.89 -24.62
CA ASN A 190 25.81 -13.51 -25.76
C ASN A 190 24.99 -14.75 -25.32
N PRO A 191 23.68 -14.84 -25.64
CA PRO A 191 22.80 -15.93 -25.22
C PRO A 191 23.24 -17.32 -25.72
N LYS A 192 24.10 -17.38 -26.74
CA LYS A 192 24.66 -18.64 -27.26
C LYS A 192 25.70 -19.28 -26.33
N ARG A 193 26.25 -18.53 -25.35
CA ARG A 193 27.25 -19.06 -24.40
C ARG A 193 26.56 -19.74 -23.23
N SER A 194 26.93 -20.99 -22.93
CA SER A 194 26.46 -21.69 -21.74
C SER A 194 27.03 -21.04 -20.47
N LEU A 195 26.16 -20.53 -19.61
CA LEU A 195 26.56 -20.03 -18.29
C LEU A 195 26.76 -21.21 -17.36
N ARG A 196 28.01 -21.49 -16.97
CA ARG A 196 28.31 -22.51 -15.94
C ARG A 196 28.09 -21.92 -14.56
N GLY A 197 27.14 -22.49 -13.82
CA GLY A 197 26.96 -22.17 -12.40
C GLY A 197 28.13 -22.69 -11.55
N PRO A 198 28.26 -22.22 -10.30
CA PRO A 198 29.29 -22.72 -9.40
C PRO A 198 29.05 -24.20 -9.07
N ILE A 199 30.14 -24.97 -8.94
CA ILE A 199 30.12 -26.38 -8.52
C ILE A 199 29.68 -26.42 -7.05
N ARG A 200 28.60 -27.14 -6.76
CA ARG A 200 28.02 -27.22 -5.41
C ARG A 200 28.02 -28.66 -4.92
N SER A 201 28.22 -28.84 -3.62
CA SER A 201 28.04 -30.15 -2.99
C SER A 201 26.56 -30.54 -2.93
N ILE A 202 26.29 -31.84 -2.93
CA ILE A 202 24.93 -32.41 -2.91
C ILE A 202 24.12 -31.91 -1.71
N SER A 203 24.76 -31.74 -0.55
CA SER A 203 24.13 -31.23 0.67
C SER A 203 23.65 -29.78 0.53
N ILE A 204 24.50 -28.90 -0.01
CA ILE A 204 24.17 -27.49 -0.25
C ILE A 204 23.02 -27.41 -1.26
N GLU A 205 23.07 -28.23 -2.32
CA GLU A 205 22.01 -28.26 -3.32
C GLU A 205 20.66 -28.67 -2.73
N LYS A 206 20.63 -29.72 -1.88
CA LYS A 206 19.41 -30.17 -1.20
C LYS A 206 18.83 -29.09 -0.28
N SER A 207 19.66 -28.40 0.49
CA SER A 207 19.25 -27.29 1.35
C SER A 207 18.66 -26.13 0.54
N ARG A 208 19.29 -25.77 -0.58
CA ARG A 208 18.79 -24.72 -1.48
C ARG A 208 17.48 -25.10 -2.14
N LYS A 209 17.32 -26.34 -2.61
CA LYS A 209 16.05 -26.86 -3.15
C LYS A 209 14.93 -26.75 -2.10
N LYS A 210 15.18 -27.18 -0.86
CA LYS A 210 14.21 -27.06 0.24
C LYS A 210 13.82 -25.60 0.53
N LYS A 211 14.79 -24.68 0.55
CA LYS A 211 14.52 -23.24 0.72
C LYS A 211 13.71 -22.69 -0.45
N ALA A 212 14.08 -23.02 -1.69
CA ALA A 212 13.37 -22.60 -2.89
C ALA A 212 11.92 -23.07 -2.89
N THR A 213 11.65 -24.34 -2.57
CA THR A 213 10.28 -24.87 -2.47
C THR A 213 9.46 -24.15 -1.39
N ARG A 214 10.06 -23.87 -0.22
CA ARG A 214 9.37 -23.14 0.86
C ARG A 214 9.02 -21.71 0.46
N TYR A 215 9.96 -20.97 -0.14
CA TYR A 215 9.70 -19.61 -0.60
C TYR A 215 8.74 -19.56 -1.79
N ALA A 216 8.78 -20.56 -2.69
CA ALA A 216 7.81 -20.70 -3.77
C ALA A 216 6.39 -20.95 -3.22
N LEU A 217 6.24 -21.83 -2.23
CA LEU A 217 4.95 -22.05 -1.56
C LEU A 217 4.44 -20.78 -0.87
N LEU A 218 5.31 -20.08 -0.13
CA LEU A 218 4.97 -18.81 0.51
C LEU A 218 4.50 -17.78 -0.53
N TYR A 219 5.20 -17.68 -1.66
CA TYR A 219 4.84 -16.78 -2.75
C TYR A 219 3.46 -17.11 -3.37
N LEU A 220 3.16 -18.40 -3.59
CA LEU A 220 1.83 -18.81 -4.08
C LEU A 220 0.72 -18.47 -3.08
N ILE A 221 0.98 -18.64 -1.77
CA ILE A 221 0.05 -18.21 -0.72
C ILE A 221 -0.17 -16.69 -0.79
N MET A 222 0.89 -15.91 -1.00
CA MET A 222 0.78 -14.46 -1.14
C MET A 222 -0.02 -14.04 -2.38
N ILE A 223 0.16 -14.71 -3.53
CA ILE A 223 -0.67 -14.48 -4.72
C ILE A 223 -2.15 -14.70 -4.38
N LEU A 224 -2.47 -15.85 -3.75
CA LEU A 224 -3.85 -16.17 -3.38
C LEU A 224 -4.42 -15.12 -2.41
N PHE A 225 -3.65 -14.73 -1.39
CA PHE A 225 -4.05 -13.74 -0.40
C PHE A 225 -4.37 -12.37 -1.04
N PHE A 226 -3.49 -11.83 -1.87
CA PHE A 226 -3.74 -10.56 -2.57
C PHE A 226 -4.90 -10.66 -3.59
N THR A 227 -5.06 -11.82 -4.23
CA THR A 227 -6.18 -12.08 -5.14
C THR A 227 -7.51 -12.05 -4.39
N ILE A 228 -7.59 -12.69 -3.22
CA ILE A 228 -8.78 -12.67 -2.36
C ILE A 228 -9.13 -11.24 -1.98
N ILE A 229 -8.15 -10.47 -1.49
CA ILE A 229 -8.37 -9.06 -1.11
C ILE A 229 -8.94 -8.27 -2.30
N PHE A 230 -8.39 -8.42 -3.50
CA PHE A 230 -8.91 -7.70 -4.66
C PHE A 230 -10.32 -8.13 -5.09
N ILE A 231 -10.68 -9.41 -4.89
CA ILE A 231 -11.99 -9.96 -5.28
C ILE A 231 -13.08 -9.63 -4.25
N VAL A 232 -12.74 -9.54 -2.96
CA VAL A 232 -13.68 -9.21 -1.87
C VAL A 232 -14.58 -8.00 -2.18
N PRO A 233 -14.08 -6.83 -2.61
CA PRO A 233 -14.92 -5.67 -2.85
C PRO A 233 -15.82 -5.85 -4.08
N ILE A 234 -15.43 -6.68 -5.05
CA ILE A 234 -16.25 -6.98 -6.24
C ILE A 234 -17.42 -7.86 -5.84
N ILE A 235 -17.17 -8.88 -5.01
CA ILE A 235 -18.21 -9.78 -4.51
C ILE A 235 -19.17 -9.03 -3.58
N SER A 236 -18.64 -8.22 -2.65
CA SER A 236 -19.48 -7.46 -1.74
C SER A 236 -20.36 -6.42 -2.45
N ALA A 237 -19.90 -5.86 -3.57
CA ALA A 237 -20.71 -5.01 -4.44
C ALA A 237 -21.93 -5.71 -5.05
N ILE A 238 -21.92 -7.04 -5.19
CA ILE A 238 -23.04 -7.82 -5.72
C ILE A 238 -24.04 -8.12 -4.60
N PHE A 239 -23.57 -8.51 -3.43
CA PHE A 239 -24.43 -8.97 -2.32
C PHE A 239 -24.98 -7.85 -1.43
N PHE A 240 -24.20 -6.79 -1.20
CA PHE A 240 -24.52 -5.74 -0.23
C PHE A 240 -24.93 -4.42 -0.88
N LYS A 241 -25.14 -4.39 -2.20
CA LYS A 241 -25.47 -3.18 -2.94
C LYS A 241 -26.67 -2.44 -2.37
N ASP A 242 -27.77 -3.16 -2.18
CA ASP A 242 -29.06 -2.59 -1.79
C ASP A 242 -29.06 -2.14 -0.32
N PHE A 243 -28.35 -2.87 0.54
CA PHE A 243 -28.18 -2.50 1.95
C PHE A 243 -27.35 -1.22 2.09
N VAL A 244 -26.21 -1.15 1.39
CA VAL A 244 -25.32 0.02 1.46
C VAL A 244 -25.99 1.25 0.86
N SER A 245 -26.69 1.10 -0.27
CA SER A 245 -27.33 2.25 -0.94
C SER A 245 -28.51 2.82 -0.16
N ASN A 246 -29.29 2.00 0.53
CA ASN A 246 -30.57 2.45 1.11
C ASN A 246 -30.43 2.87 2.57
N GLU A 247 -29.68 2.14 3.40
CA GLU A 247 -29.58 2.46 4.84
C GLU A 247 -28.30 3.22 5.20
N VAL A 248 -27.18 2.83 4.61
CA VAL A 248 -25.88 3.36 5.03
C VAL A 248 -25.63 4.73 4.40
N VAL A 249 -25.99 4.96 3.14
CA VAL A 249 -25.77 6.25 2.47
C VAL A 249 -26.54 7.38 3.17
N GLU A 250 -27.82 7.17 3.52
CA GLU A 250 -28.65 8.18 4.21
C GLU A 250 -28.11 8.51 5.61
N SER A 251 -27.62 7.49 6.34
CA SER A 251 -27.05 7.66 7.67
C SER A 251 -25.62 8.23 7.67
N SER A 252 -24.90 8.14 6.55
CA SER A 252 -23.44 8.40 6.49
C SER A 252 -23.01 9.87 6.51
N TRP A 253 -23.92 10.83 6.73
CA TRP A 253 -23.63 12.28 6.65
C TRP A 253 -22.84 12.69 5.39
N GLY A 254 -23.11 12.03 4.25
CA GLY A 254 -22.42 12.28 2.98
C GLY A 254 -20.99 11.74 2.91
N LEU A 255 -20.60 10.80 3.78
CA LEU A 255 -19.30 10.13 3.72
C LEU A 255 -19.25 9.08 2.62
N ILE A 256 -20.35 8.42 2.26
CA ILE A 256 -20.37 7.42 1.18
C ILE A 256 -20.81 8.08 -0.13
N GLN A 257 -20.13 7.73 -1.22
CA GLN A 257 -20.50 8.15 -2.56
C GLN A 257 -21.69 7.33 -3.06
N PRO A 258 -22.83 7.95 -3.42
CA PRO A 258 -23.91 7.21 -4.06
C PRO A 258 -23.42 6.64 -5.40
N SER A 259 -23.92 5.49 -5.83
CA SER A 259 -23.56 4.86 -7.10
C SER A 259 -24.81 4.54 -7.93
N HIS A 260 -24.64 4.33 -9.24
CA HIS A 260 -25.71 3.98 -10.17
C HIS A 260 -26.89 4.98 -10.25
N GLN A 261 -26.61 6.28 -10.13
CA GLN A 261 -27.61 7.34 -10.35
C GLN A 261 -27.88 7.53 -11.85
N ASP A 262 -29.06 8.06 -12.23
CA ASP A 262 -29.31 8.48 -13.62
C ASP A 262 -28.40 9.67 -13.94
N ASN A 263 -27.31 9.36 -14.63
CA ASN A 263 -26.21 10.27 -14.92
C ASN A 263 -26.09 10.54 -16.43
N ASN A 264 -27.22 10.54 -17.14
CA ASN A 264 -27.26 10.77 -18.57
C ASN A 264 -27.19 12.27 -18.93
N ASP A 265 -26.01 12.71 -19.35
CA ASP A 265 -25.70 14.05 -19.87
C ASP A 265 -25.62 14.10 -21.41
N THR A 266 -26.25 13.17 -22.11
CA THR A 266 -26.24 13.12 -23.58
C THR A 266 -27.55 13.62 -24.21
N GLY A 267 -27.48 14.03 -25.48
CA GLY A 267 -28.63 14.47 -26.27
C GLY A 267 -29.30 15.72 -25.71
N ALA A 268 -30.62 15.68 -25.51
CA ALA A 268 -31.40 16.80 -24.99
C ALA A 268 -31.05 17.18 -23.53
N ARG A 269 -30.38 16.29 -22.79
CA ARG A 269 -29.94 16.52 -21.41
C ARG A 269 -28.51 17.07 -21.31
N ALA A 270 -27.84 17.31 -22.44
CA ALA A 270 -26.48 17.81 -22.46
C ALA A 270 -26.37 19.24 -21.87
N PRO A 271 -25.28 19.54 -21.14
CA PRO A 271 -25.01 20.89 -20.66
C PRO A 271 -24.96 21.88 -21.83
N ARG A 272 -25.58 23.07 -21.67
CA ARG A 272 -25.58 24.13 -22.69
C ARG A 272 -24.18 24.66 -23.03
N THR A 273 -23.18 24.34 -22.21
CA THR A 273 -21.77 24.66 -22.42
C THR A 273 -21.06 23.73 -23.39
N ILE A 274 -21.64 22.59 -23.74
CA ILE A 274 -21.08 21.64 -24.70
C ILE A 274 -21.69 21.93 -26.07
N ILE A 275 -20.85 22.15 -27.07
CA ILE A 275 -21.27 22.33 -28.46
C ILE A 275 -21.79 20.98 -28.97
N THR A 276 -23.09 20.88 -29.21
CA THR A 276 -23.76 19.65 -29.67
C THR A 276 -23.84 19.55 -31.19
N ALA A 277 -23.55 20.64 -31.91
CA ALA A 277 -23.53 20.67 -33.36
C ALA A 277 -22.10 20.55 -33.91
N LYS A 278 -21.95 19.93 -35.08
CA LYS A 278 -20.67 19.93 -35.81
C LYS A 278 -20.23 21.40 -36.02
N PRO A 279 -19.00 21.80 -35.63
CA PRO A 279 -18.51 23.14 -35.96
C PRO A 279 -18.52 23.31 -37.49
N SER A 280 -18.82 24.52 -37.96
CA SER A 280 -18.74 24.86 -39.39
C SER A 280 -17.38 24.42 -39.94
N GLU A 281 -17.36 23.81 -41.13
CA GLU A 281 -16.10 23.39 -41.74
C GLU A 281 -15.17 24.61 -41.86
N MET A 282 -13.94 24.49 -41.34
CA MET A 282 -12.93 25.50 -41.58
C MET A 282 -12.57 25.44 -43.06
N ASN A 283 -12.84 26.52 -43.80
CA ASN A 283 -12.30 26.71 -45.13
C ASN A 283 -10.79 26.97 -45.00
N PHE A 284 -9.99 25.91 -45.09
CA PHE A 284 -8.54 26.06 -45.23
C PHE A 284 -8.25 26.53 -46.65
N SER A 285 -7.78 27.77 -46.82
CA SER A 285 -7.24 28.21 -48.11
C SER A 285 -5.92 27.49 -48.34
N THR A 286 -5.81 26.72 -49.42
CA THR A 286 -4.54 26.14 -49.88
C THR A 286 -3.56 27.19 -50.41
N PHE A 287 -3.98 28.45 -50.48
CA PHE A 287 -3.13 29.56 -50.88
C PHE A 287 -2.54 30.22 -49.63
N TRP A 288 -1.21 30.12 -49.52
CA TRP A 288 -0.39 31.00 -48.70
C TRP A 288 -0.24 32.33 -49.46
N ILE A 289 -1.06 33.33 -49.12
CA ILE A 289 -0.76 34.73 -49.43
C ILE A 289 -0.38 35.40 -48.11
#